data_AF-C9L7K9-F1
#
_entry.id   AF-C9L7K9-F1
#
_cell.length_a   1.000
_cell.length_b   1.000
_cell.length_c   1.000
_cell.angle_alpha   90.00
_cell.angle_beta   90.00
_cell.angle_gamma   90.00
#
_symmetry.space_group_name_H-M   'P 1'
#
loop_
_entity.id
_entity.type
_entity.pdbx_description
1 polymer ?
#
loop_
_entity_poly.entity_id
_entity_poly.type
_entity_poly.pdbx_seq_one_letter_code
_entity_poly.pdbx_strand_id
1 'polypeptide(L)'
;MIKLDGIKIPSLDAKDIYIANYLYPKQGYNLKRKDGSYNIAKFKNTLDYSLDLIKLREVYLKEYRNKRFSWYERNEMEHTDRVINVTFKYSNKEYNKIGSIKENEEQKKKGKCKYPKYLYVKFGYEISQNSITNCVYVANGELIAIQTGIYVPPDKIVPETLLKDNFIYEDGVYKIKKNGTLNSVANLRYELYKNGFWCNGIHYVRFKRSSGSSRVGKCLFIDEKLYKRMHKWEMCGIKLKEGDKVDLAALEAYIALTLSSIIDTIEIKPENILILDDYESTFTDTVIATEMKEENGKYSLQTGEKQVKISNSIWDGLSLIDKSIMGIYDKYGMILLRKNFFKSCCFNTNIQQFFKDNNISDISQLNGFTLAESIEDIKLITTPSSIKYLKFGTIEQWLKNIDSTFGVVKHEKKTHFFDGRMVQSHYQLINTLQLTKKQVREFIQPSLDYMYLLKTEPAAVRHYVKYSDEHEFESNNLKTKNEIIYQLMGLNNKFCETKWYKDFVNELIKSYKRNLKSGHVLIEGNYSTLLGNPYELLLNTIGEFYGESILGVGNVHTTRFPYGKKILGSRSPHVCVSNILLSNNVECALIDKYFNLTDEIICINSIGENILERLNGADWIKSKSALRSNL
;
A
#
# COMPACT_ATOMS: atom_id res chain seq x y z
N MET A 1 -1.99 -9.34 22.11
CA MET A 1 -2.66 -9.30 20.77
C MET A 1 -1.98 -10.36 19.92
N ILE A 2 -2.68 -11.44 19.53
CA ILE A 2 -2.13 -12.42 18.59
C ILE A 2 -1.92 -11.68 17.27
N LYS A 3 -0.69 -11.68 16.76
CA LYS A 3 -0.36 -10.97 15.53
C LYS A 3 -1.04 -11.68 14.36
N LEU A 4 -2.08 -11.07 13.80
CA LEU A 4 -2.79 -11.58 12.63
C LEU A 4 -1.91 -11.33 11.40
N ASP A 5 -0.96 -12.23 11.17
CA ASP A 5 0.03 -12.11 10.11
C ASP A 5 -0.51 -12.61 8.76
N GLY A 6 -0.02 -12.01 7.67
CA GLY A 6 -0.31 -12.48 6.31
C GLY A 6 0.44 -13.79 5.97
N ILE A 7 -0.01 -14.47 4.93
CA ILE A 7 0.51 -15.77 4.51
C ILE A 7 1.49 -15.64 3.33
N LYS A 8 2.59 -16.40 3.34
CA LYS A 8 3.56 -16.41 2.23
C LYS A 8 3.00 -17.15 1.02
N ILE A 9 3.15 -16.52 -0.15
CA ILE A 9 2.72 -17.06 -1.44
C ILE A 9 3.87 -17.07 -2.46
N PRO A 10 3.88 -18.03 -3.41
CA PRO A 10 4.84 -18.06 -4.49
C PRO A 10 4.81 -16.78 -5.34
N SER A 11 5.97 -16.37 -5.82
CA SER A 11 6.07 -15.39 -6.90
C SER A 11 6.90 -15.92 -8.06
N LEU A 12 6.24 -15.99 -9.22
CA LEU A 12 6.77 -16.57 -10.45
C LEU A 12 6.65 -15.55 -11.59
N ASP A 13 7.58 -15.59 -12.54
CA ASP A 13 7.46 -14.78 -13.75
C ASP A 13 6.70 -15.55 -14.83
N ALA A 14 5.84 -14.85 -15.57
CA ALA A 14 5.01 -15.40 -16.62
C ALA A 14 5.81 -16.18 -17.68
N LYS A 15 7.02 -15.72 -18.01
CA LYS A 15 7.91 -16.41 -18.93
C LYS A 15 8.28 -17.81 -18.41
N ASP A 16 8.66 -17.93 -17.14
CA ASP A 16 9.06 -19.23 -16.56
C ASP A 16 7.86 -20.18 -16.46
N ILE A 17 6.67 -19.65 -16.12
CA ILE A 17 5.41 -20.40 -16.10
C ILE A 17 5.09 -20.94 -17.50
N TYR A 18 5.15 -20.07 -18.51
CA TYR A 18 4.80 -20.42 -19.89
C TYR A 18 5.72 -21.51 -20.44
N ILE A 19 7.03 -21.37 -20.25
CA ILE A 19 8.01 -22.39 -20.69
C ILE A 19 7.73 -23.74 -20.00
N ALA A 20 7.50 -23.74 -18.69
CA ALA A 20 7.23 -24.98 -17.97
C ALA A 20 5.91 -25.64 -18.40
N ASN A 21 4.87 -24.85 -18.72
CA ASN A 21 3.60 -25.38 -19.21
C ASN A 21 3.68 -25.93 -20.62
N TYR A 22 4.56 -25.37 -21.46
CA TYR A 22 4.86 -25.92 -22.77
C TYR A 22 5.57 -27.28 -22.67
N LEU A 23 6.57 -27.38 -21.79
CA LEU A 23 7.37 -28.60 -21.61
C LEU A 23 6.61 -29.72 -20.87
N TYR A 24 5.82 -29.37 -19.86
CA TYR A 24 5.07 -30.32 -19.05
C TYR A 24 3.59 -29.98 -19.05
N PRO A 25 2.85 -30.36 -20.10
CA PRO A 25 1.41 -30.18 -20.12
C PRO A 25 0.75 -30.79 -18.87
N LYS A 26 -0.21 -30.07 -18.28
CA LYS A 26 -0.95 -30.45 -17.05
C LYS A 26 -0.15 -30.52 -15.74
N GLN A 27 1.16 -30.71 -15.77
CA GLN A 27 2.00 -30.62 -14.56
C GLN A 27 2.47 -29.17 -14.33
N GLY A 28 2.94 -28.53 -15.41
CA GLY A 28 3.40 -27.16 -15.48
C GLY A 28 4.61 -26.84 -14.59
N TYR A 29 4.64 -25.63 -14.03
CA TYR A 29 5.76 -25.19 -13.19
C TYR A 29 5.87 -26.03 -11.91
N ASN A 30 7.08 -26.44 -11.53
CA ASN A 30 7.29 -27.19 -10.29
C ASN A 30 7.82 -26.28 -9.17
N LEU A 31 7.02 -26.10 -8.10
CA LEU A 31 7.45 -25.38 -6.89
C LEU A 31 8.24 -26.28 -5.93
N LYS A 32 8.23 -27.59 -6.13
CA LYS A 32 8.92 -28.56 -5.30
C LYS A 32 10.33 -28.84 -5.83
N ARG A 33 11.22 -29.19 -4.90
CA ARG A 33 12.56 -29.71 -5.20
C ARG A 33 12.48 -31.20 -5.53
N LYS A 34 13.61 -31.78 -5.95
CA LYS A 34 13.71 -33.21 -6.27
C LYS A 34 13.36 -34.13 -5.08
N ASP A 35 13.59 -33.66 -3.85
CA ASP A 35 13.24 -34.34 -2.60
C ASP A 35 11.75 -34.21 -2.21
N GLY A 36 10.93 -33.53 -3.03
CA GLY A 36 9.51 -33.29 -2.77
C GLY A 36 9.20 -32.10 -1.86
N SER A 37 10.20 -31.48 -1.24
CA SER A 37 10.03 -30.29 -0.38
C SER A 37 9.73 -29.03 -1.21
N TYR A 38 9.02 -28.06 -0.63
CA TYR A 38 8.76 -26.79 -1.31
C TYR A 38 10.04 -25.93 -1.41
N ASN A 39 10.24 -25.31 -2.57
CA ASN A 39 11.29 -24.32 -2.76
C ASN A 39 10.87 -22.97 -2.15
N ILE A 40 11.07 -22.82 -0.83
CA ILE A 40 10.69 -21.63 -0.05
C ILE A 40 11.29 -20.33 -0.61
N ALA A 41 12.41 -20.38 -1.33
CA ALA A 41 12.98 -19.21 -2.01
C ALA A 41 12.05 -18.59 -3.09
N LYS A 42 11.01 -19.32 -3.51
CA LYS A 42 9.96 -18.82 -4.42
C LYS A 42 8.82 -18.11 -3.67
N PHE A 43 8.66 -18.30 -2.37
CA PHE A 43 7.59 -17.72 -1.55
C PHE A 43 7.96 -16.30 -1.07
N LYS A 44 8.16 -15.41 -2.03
CA LYS A 44 8.69 -14.05 -1.80
C LYS A 44 7.62 -13.02 -1.43
N ASN A 45 6.37 -13.30 -1.77
CA ASN A 45 5.25 -12.40 -1.58
C ASN A 45 4.43 -12.81 -0.36
N THR A 46 3.73 -11.85 0.22
CA THR A 46 2.74 -12.09 1.27
C THR A 46 1.36 -11.78 0.69
N LEU A 47 0.40 -12.67 0.94
CA LEU A 47 -1.03 -12.36 0.87
C LEU A 47 -1.44 -11.89 2.27
N ASP A 48 -1.73 -10.60 2.39
CA ASP A 48 -1.97 -9.98 3.68
C ASP A 48 -3.20 -10.57 4.39
N TYR A 49 -3.21 -10.53 5.72
CA TYR A 49 -4.44 -10.78 6.48
C TYR A 49 -5.50 -9.78 6.03
N SER A 50 -6.60 -10.28 5.50
CA SER A 50 -7.57 -9.54 4.70
C SER A 50 -8.90 -10.30 4.66
N LEU A 51 -9.99 -9.62 4.28
CA LEU A 51 -11.28 -10.28 4.11
C LEU A 51 -11.21 -11.38 3.05
N ASP A 52 -10.41 -11.18 2.00
CA ASP A 52 -10.12 -12.23 1.02
C ASP A 52 -9.44 -13.45 1.64
N LEU A 53 -8.42 -13.28 2.50
CA LEU A 53 -7.75 -14.41 3.14
C LEU A 53 -8.69 -15.19 4.06
N ILE A 54 -9.54 -14.49 4.82
CA ILE A 54 -10.57 -15.11 5.66
C ILE A 54 -11.52 -15.93 4.78
N LYS A 55 -12.02 -15.33 3.69
CA LYS A 55 -12.94 -16.00 2.77
C LYS A 55 -12.29 -17.18 2.04
N LEU A 56 -11.03 -17.06 1.65
CA LEU A 56 -10.27 -18.12 0.99
C LEU A 56 -10.19 -19.38 1.86
N ARG A 57 -9.95 -19.24 3.18
CA ARG A 57 -9.94 -20.38 4.10
C ARG A 57 -11.30 -21.05 4.20
N GLU A 58 -12.37 -20.26 4.28
CA GLU A 58 -13.75 -20.76 4.29
C GLU A 58 -14.08 -21.52 3.00
N VAL A 59 -13.76 -20.94 1.84
CA VAL A 59 -13.98 -21.54 0.52
C VAL A 59 -13.14 -22.80 0.35
N TYR A 60 -11.87 -22.78 0.77
CA TYR A 60 -11.00 -23.96 0.75
C TYR A 60 -11.59 -25.10 1.56
N LEU A 61 -12.06 -24.85 2.78
CA LEU A 61 -12.70 -25.88 3.61
C LEU A 61 -13.93 -26.49 2.91
N LYS A 62 -14.71 -25.68 2.19
CA LYS A 62 -15.89 -26.15 1.45
C LYS A 62 -15.54 -26.99 0.23
N GLU A 63 -14.52 -26.60 -0.54
CA GLU A 63 -14.11 -27.27 -1.79
C GLU A 63 -13.24 -28.50 -1.53
N TYR A 64 -12.29 -28.41 -0.60
CA TYR A 64 -11.33 -29.48 -0.30
C TYR A 64 -11.72 -30.35 0.90
N ARG A 65 -12.78 -29.97 1.64
CA ARG A 65 -13.30 -30.72 2.80
C ARG A 65 -12.26 -30.98 3.89
N ASN A 66 -11.27 -30.10 4.01
CA ASN A 66 -10.24 -30.17 5.03
C ASN A 66 -9.68 -28.77 5.34
N LYS A 67 -8.89 -28.64 6.42
CA LYS A 67 -8.33 -27.36 6.90
C LYS A 67 -6.88 -27.11 6.46
N ARG A 68 -6.32 -27.89 5.53
CA ARG A 68 -4.93 -27.82 5.07
C ARG A 68 -4.70 -26.78 3.97
N PHE A 69 -5.31 -25.60 4.13
CA PHE A 69 -5.13 -24.48 3.20
C PHE A 69 -3.66 -24.02 3.14
N SER A 70 -2.94 -24.21 4.24
CA SER A 70 -1.60 -23.70 4.49
C SER A 70 -0.77 -24.64 5.36
N TRP A 71 0.52 -24.35 5.48
CA TRP A 71 1.45 -25.04 6.38
C TRP A 71 2.45 -24.05 7.00
N TYR A 72 3.10 -24.47 8.08
CA TYR A 72 4.17 -23.70 8.73
C TYR A 72 5.53 -24.33 8.43
N GLU A 73 6.53 -23.50 8.18
CA GLU A 73 7.93 -23.90 8.09
C GLU A 73 8.68 -23.63 9.41
N ARG A 74 9.92 -24.12 9.52
CA ARG A 74 10.77 -23.99 10.73
C ARG A 74 11.00 -22.55 11.24
N ASN A 75 10.65 -21.55 10.44
CA ASN A 75 10.76 -20.13 10.76
C ASN A 75 9.44 -19.50 11.24
N GLU A 76 8.45 -20.33 11.60
CA GLU A 76 7.12 -19.94 12.07
C GLU A 76 6.28 -19.13 11.06
N MET A 77 6.75 -19.00 9.82
CA MET A 77 5.96 -18.36 8.77
C MET A 77 4.98 -19.35 8.14
N GLU A 78 3.74 -18.91 8.00
CA GLU A 78 2.69 -19.64 7.30
C GLU A 78 2.85 -19.48 5.77
N HIS A 79 2.66 -20.56 5.02
CA HIS A 79 2.78 -20.62 3.57
C HIS A 79 1.54 -21.27 2.94
N THR A 80 1.17 -20.84 1.73
CA THR A 80 0.17 -21.53 0.89
C THR A 80 0.60 -21.50 -0.56
N ASP A 81 0.31 -22.57 -1.29
CA ASP A 81 0.47 -22.63 -2.74
C ASP A 81 -0.83 -22.34 -3.50
N ARG A 82 -1.97 -22.15 -2.81
CA ARG A 82 -3.29 -21.96 -3.44
C ARG A 82 -3.46 -20.64 -4.21
N VAL A 83 -2.57 -19.68 -3.96
CA VAL A 83 -2.55 -18.38 -4.64
C VAL A 83 -1.12 -18.10 -5.08
N ILE A 84 -0.93 -17.65 -6.32
CA ILE A 84 0.39 -17.33 -6.89
C ILE A 84 0.40 -15.87 -7.36
N ASN A 85 1.43 -15.12 -6.97
CA ASN A 85 1.70 -13.81 -7.53
C ASN A 85 2.53 -13.92 -8.82
N VAL A 86 1.94 -13.58 -9.95
CA VAL A 86 2.61 -13.63 -11.26
C VAL A 86 3.15 -12.25 -11.63
N THR A 87 4.43 -12.19 -12.03
CA THR A 87 5.06 -11.01 -12.63
C THR A 87 5.18 -11.15 -14.13
N PHE A 88 5.18 -10.03 -14.84
CA PHE A 88 5.32 -9.99 -16.30
C PHE A 88 6.54 -9.15 -16.70
N LYS A 89 7.75 -9.61 -16.34
CA LYS A 89 9.00 -8.86 -16.53
C LYS A 89 9.77 -9.26 -17.78
N TYR A 90 9.68 -10.52 -18.18
CA TYR A 90 10.51 -11.06 -19.24
C TYR A 90 9.66 -11.63 -20.38
N SER A 91 10.15 -11.49 -21.61
CA SER A 91 9.59 -12.18 -22.78
C SER A 91 10.13 -13.60 -22.89
N ASN A 92 9.38 -14.48 -23.57
CA ASN A 92 9.89 -15.79 -24.00
C ASN A 92 10.74 -15.59 -25.24
N LYS A 93 12.00 -16.01 -25.18
CA LYS A 93 12.95 -15.88 -26.29
C LYS A 93 13.24 -17.24 -26.93
N GLU A 94 13.92 -17.22 -28.07
CA GLU A 94 14.41 -18.46 -28.70
C GLU A 94 15.35 -19.20 -27.74
N TYR A 95 16.27 -18.48 -27.09
CA TYR A 95 17.12 -19.01 -26.03
C TYR A 95 16.82 -18.31 -24.70
N ASN A 96 16.27 -19.04 -23.74
CA ASN A 96 15.89 -18.51 -22.44
C ASN A 96 16.97 -18.73 -21.40
N LYS A 97 17.24 -17.68 -20.61
CA LYS A 97 18.17 -17.75 -19.50
C LYS A 97 17.61 -18.62 -18.38
N ILE A 98 18.36 -19.66 -17.98
CA ILE A 98 18.05 -20.58 -16.88
C ILE A 98 19.19 -20.51 -15.85
N GLY A 99 19.07 -19.59 -14.89
CA GLY A 99 20.06 -19.43 -13.80
C GLY A 99 21.51 -19.19 -14.25
N SER A 100 22.42 -19.13 -13.28
CA SER A 100 23.84 -19.38 -13.51
C SER A 100 24.14 -20.72 -12.86
N ILE A 101 24.73 -21.66 -13.60
CA ILE A 101 25.24 -22.88 -12.98
C ILE A 101 26.27 -22.45 -11.95
N LYS A 102 26.01 -22.80 -10.68
CA LYS A 102 27.01 -22.74 -9.61
C LYS A 102 27.79 -24.05 -9.64
N GLU A 103 28.84 -24.09 -10.42
CA GLU A 103 29.92 -25.09 -10.33
C GLU A 103 31.20 -24.27 -10.60
N ASN A 104 32.21 -24.14 -9.75
CA ASN A 104 32.61 -24.83 -8.53
C ASN A 104 32.98 -23.79 -7.46
N GLU A 105 32.67 -24.08 -6.19
CA GLU A 105 32.99 -23.22 -5.05
C GLU A 105 34.47 -23.21 -4.64
N GLU A 106 35.41 -23.69 -5.46
CA GLU A 106 36.82 -23.76 -5.03
C GLU A 106 37.70 -22.56 -5.36
N GLN A 107 37.26 -21.57 -6.14
CA GLN A 107 38.06 -20.33 -6.26
C GLN A 107 37.16 -19.10 -6.32
N LYS A 108 36.79 -18.57 -5.14
CA LYS A 108 36.55 -17.13 -4.95
C LYS A 108 37.88 -16.36 -5.13
N LYS A 109 38.53 -16.46 -6.29
CA LYS A 109 39.52 -15.46 -6.68
C LYS A 109 38.75 -14.19 -7.02
N LYS A 110 39.06 -13.12 -6.28
CA LYS A 110 38.65 -11.74 -6.54
C LYS A 110 39.22 -11.30 -7.91
N GLY A 111 38.58 -11.75 -8.99
CA GLY A 111 38.79 -11.25 -10.34
C GLY A 111 37.43 -10.85 -10.90
N LYS A 112 37.29 -9.60 -11.36
CA LYS A 112 36.11 -9.17 -12.11
C LYS A 112 36.04 -10.02 -13.38
N CYS A 113 35.14 -11.00 -13.44
CA CYS A 113 34.87 -11.69 -14.69
C CYS A 113 34.29 -10.65 -15.66
N LYS A 114 34.99 -10.37 -16.77
CA LYS A 114 34.65 -9.31 -17.73
C LYS A 114 33.24 -9.51 -18.34
N TYR A 115 32.75 -10.75 -18.37
CA TYR A 115 31.48 -11.14 -18.98
C TYR A 115 30.58 -11.93 -18.01
N PRO A 116 29.26 -11.75 -18.08
CA PRO A 116 28.33 -12.42 -17.18
C PRO A 116 28.14 -13.90 -17.55
N LYS A 117 28.15 -14.76 -16.53
CA LYS A 117 27.99 -16.22 -16.66
C LYS A 117 26.53 -16.63 -16.60
N TYR A 118 25.96 -17.06 -17.72
CA TYR A 118 24.58 -17.52 -17.80
C TYR A 118 24.47 -18.76 -18.67
N LEU A 119 23.53 -19.63 -18.33
CA LEU A 119 23.10 -20.72 -19.17
C LEU A 119 21.85 -20.28 -19.96
N TYR A 120 21.92 -20.43 -21.27
CA TYR A 120 20.80 -20.21 -22.17
C TYR A 120 20.37 -21.54 -22.76
N VAL A 121 19.06 -21.78 -22.79
CA VAL A 121 18.46 -23.02 -23.28
C VAL A 121 17.41 -22.67 -24.32
N LYS A 122 17.44 -23.38 -25.45
CA LYS A 122 16.50 -23.22 -26.53
C LYS A 122 15.08 -23.55 -26.06
N PHE A 123 14.11 -22.71 -26.42
CA PHE A 123 12.71 -22.94 -26.10
C PHE A 123 12.23 -24.28 -26.66
N GLY A 124 11.46 -25.03 -25.87
CA GLY A 124 10.95 -26.35 -26.23
C GLY A 124 11.85 -27.52 -25.82
N TYR A 125 13.02 -27.26 -25.25
CA TYR A 125 13.94 -28.30 -24.78
C TYR A 125 14.11 -28.28 -23.25
N GLU A 126 14.15 -29.47 -22.65
CA GLU A 126 14.64 -29.70 -21.30
C GLU A 126 16.12 -30.10 -21.37
N ILE A 127 16.92 -29.69 -20.38
CA ILE A 127 18.33 -30.06 -20.31
C ILE A 127 18.68 -30.73 -18.98
N SER A 128 19.50 -31.77 -19.07
CA SER A 128 20.23 -32.30 -17.91
C SER A 128 21.60 -31.61 -17.82
N GLN A 129 22.08 -31.32 -16.61
CA GLN A 129 23.38 -30.65 -16.42
C GLN A 129 24.53 -31.47 -17.03
N ASN A 130 24.42 -32.79 -17.01
CA ASN A 130 25.45 -33.71 -17.55
C ASN A 130 25.53 -33.69 -19.08
N SER A 131 24.63 -32.99 -19.77
CA SER A 131 24.59 -32.94 -21.24
C SER A 131 25.47 -31.84 -21.84
N ILE A 132 25.99 -30.90 -21.04
CA ILE A 132 26.76 -29.76 -21.53
C ILE A 132 28.26 -30.11 -21.60
N THR A 133 28.85 -30.05 -22.79
CA THR A 133 30.28 -30.27 -23.01
C THR A 133 30.89 -29.03 -23.66
N ASN A 134 32.04 -28.54 -23.18
CA ASN A 134 32.69 -27.32 -23.70
C ASN A 134 31.75 -26.10 -23.78
N CYS A 135 30.95 -25.88 -22.73
CA CYS A 135 29.97 -24.79 -22.64
C CYS A 135 28.79 -24.86 -23.63
N VAL A 136 28.62 -25.93 -24.40
CA VAL A 136 27.51 -26.11 -25.34
C VAL A 136 26.83 -27.45 -25.17
N TYR A 137 25.58 -27.54 -25.63
CA TYR A 137 24.90 -28.81 -25.87
C TYR A 137 24.26 -28.74 -27.25
N VAL A 138 24.62 -29.68 -28.11
CA VAL A 138 24.12 -29.82 -29.48
C VAL A 138 23.45 -31.17 -29.59
N ALA A 139 22.21 -31.20 -30.07
CA ALA A 139 21.46 -32.42 -30.34
C ALA A 139 20.89 -32.33 -31.75
N ASN A 140 20.96 -33.43 -32.52
CA ASN A 140 20.45 -33.51 -33.90
C ASN A 140 20.95 -32.37 -34.82
N GLY A 141 22.20 -31.93 -34.65
CA GLY A 141 22.77 -30.83 -35.44
C GLY A 141 22.25 -29.43 -35.07
N GLU A 142 21.55 -29.28 -33.95
CA GLU A 142 21.02 -28.02 -33.46
C GLU A 142 21.59 -27.64 -32.09
N LEU A 143 21.92 -26.35 -31.91
CA LEU A 143 22.33 -25.81 -30.62
C LEU A 143 21.13 -25.77 -29.65
N ILE A 144 21.18 -26.57 -28.60
CA ILE A 144 20.12 -26.68 -27.59
C ILE A 144 20.43 -25.83 -26.36
N ALA A 145 21.69 -25.79 -25.92
CA ALA A 145 22.09 -24.95 -24.80
C ALA A 145 23.50 -24.39 -24.95
N ILE A 146 23.75 -23.23 -24.33
CA ILE A 146 25.04 -22.56 -24.36
C ILE A 146 25.29 -21.78 -23.07
N GLN A 147 26.50 -21.90 -22.53
CA GLN A 147 26.99 -21.16 -21.38
C GLN A 147 27.87 -19.99 -21.84
N THR A 148 27.52 -18.78 -21.42
CA THR A 148 28.28 -17.56 -21.76
C THR A 148 29.29 -17.20 -20.68
N GLY A 149 30.33 -16.44 -21.04
CA GLY A 149 31.29 -15.87 -20.08
C GLY A 149 32.19 -16.88 -19.36
N ILE A 150 32.31 -18.10 -19.89
CA ILE A 150 33.24 -19.13 -19.47
C ILE A 150 34.26 -19.33 -20.59
N TYR A 151 35.53 -19.44 -20.23
CA TYR A 151 36.61 -19.63 -21.19
C TYR A 151 36.48 -21.00 -21.87
N VAL A 152 36.53 -21.00 -23.20
CA VAL A 152 36.54 -22.21 -24.03
C VAL A 152 37.80 -22.17 -24.89
N PRO A 153 38.65 -23.21 -24.88
CA PRO A 153 39.81 -23.28 -25.76
C PRO A 153 39.41 -23.22 -27.25
N PRO A 154 40.18 -22.53 -28.13
CA PRO A 154 39.85 -22.41 -29.56
C PRO A 154 39.69 -23.75 -30.30
N ASP A 155 40.37 -24.81 -29.86
CA ASP A 155 40.29 -26.17 -30.39
C ASP A 155 38.97 -26.89 -30.04
N LYS A 156 38.16 -26.32 -29.12
CA LYS A 156 36.95 -26.93 -28.57
C LYS A 156 35.67 -26.17 -28.90
N ILE A 157 35.75 -25.20 -29.81
CA ILE A 157 34.59 -24.40 -30.20
C ILE A 157 33.70 -25.14 -31.20
N VAL A 158 32.39 -24.89 -31.11
CA VAL A 158 31.46 -25.30 -32.18
C VAL A 158 31.59 -24.43 -33.43
N PRO A 159 31.32 -24.97 -34.63
CA PRO A 159 31.25 -24.20 -35.86
C PRO A 159 30.31 -22.99 -35.76
N GLU A 160 30.70 -21.87 -36.38
CA GLU A 160 29.92 -20.62 -36.37
C GLU A 160 28.52 -20.80 -36.97
N THR A 161 28.37 -21.73 -37.92
CA THR A 161 27.08 -22.12 -38.51
C THR A 161 26.07 -22.64 -37.49
N LEU A 162 26.52 -23.25 -36.38
CA LEU A 162 25.65 -23.72 -35.29
C LEU A 162 25.20 -22.60 -34.35
N LEU A 163 25.93 -21.49 -34.30
CA LEU A 163 25.57 -20.34 -33.47
C LEU A 163 24.45 -19.49 -34.08
N LYS A 164 24.16 -19.67 -35.38
CA LYS A 164 23.02 -19.12 -36.14
C LYS A 164 22.71 -17.63 -35.86
N ASP A 165 23.74 -16.80 -35.77
CA ASP A 165 23.67 -15.37 -35.38
C ASP A 165 23.09 -15.07 -33.98
N ASN A 166 22.68 -16.09 -33.23
CA ASN A 166 22.17 -15.92 -31.88
C ASN A 166 23.33 -15.61 -30.90
N PHE A 167 24.46 -16.28 -31.11
CA PHE A 167 25.64 -16.21 -30.26
C PHE A 167 26.89 -15.94 -31.10
N ILE A 168 27.93 -15.44 -30.45
CA ILE A 168 29.24 -15.20 -31.06
C ILE A 168 30.35 -15.63 -30.09
N TYR A 169 31.47 -16.08 -30.63
CA TYR A 169 32.66 -16.43 -29.84
C TYR A 169 33.73 -15.35 -30.02
N GLU A 170 34.08 -14.67 -28.94
CA GLU A 170 35.05 -13.56 -28.91
C GLU A 170 35.77 -13.52 -27.56
N ASP A 171 37.04 -13.12 -27.54
CA ASP A 171 37.86 -13.04 -26.31
C ASP A 171 37.91 -14.36 -25.51
N GLY A 172 37.85 -15.50 -26.19
CA GLY A 172 37.90 -16.80 -25.55
C GLY A 172 36.58 -17.26 -24.91
N VAL A 173 35.46 -16.55 -25.12
CA VAL A 173 34.16 -16.88 -24.50
C VAL A 173 33.00 -16.76 -25.49
N TYR A 174 31.91 -17.50 -25.23
CA TYR A 174 30.64 -17.28 -25.90
C TYR A 174 29.89 -16.06 -25.34
N LYS A 175 29.30 -15.26 -26.23
CA LYS A 175 28.50 -14.06 -25.95
C LYS A 175 27.17 -14.13 -26.72
N ILE A 176 26.15 -13.46 -26.21
CA ILE A 176 24.87 -13.30 -26.91
C ILE A 176 24.98 -12.17 -27.93
N LYS A 177 24.62 -12.43 -29.19
CA LYS A 177 24.61 -11.44 -30.29
C LYS A 177 23.18 -10.98 -30.55
N LYS A 178 22.29 -11.91 -30.91
CA LYS A 178 20.87 -11.65 -31.16
C LYS A 178 20.03 -12.75 -30.52
N ASN A 179 18.85 -12.42 -30.03
CA ASN A 179 17.97 -13.44 -29.46
C ASN A 179 16.52 -13.07 -29.74
N GLY A 180 15.92 -13.80 -30.67
CA GLY A 180 14.56 -13.56 -31.14
C GLY A 180 13.56 -13.67 -30.00
N THR A 181 12.56 -12.79 -30.00
CA THR A 181 11.42 -12.91 -29.07
C THR A 181 10.36 -13.77 -29.72
N LEU A 182 10.05 -14.91 -29.09
CA LEU A 182 8.99 -15.82 -29.54
C LEU A 182 7.62 -15.36 -29.01
N ASN A 183 7.54 -15.04 -27.72
CA ASN A 183 6.34 -14.46 -27.12
C ASN A 183 6.69 -13.19 -26.36
N SER A 184 6.07 -12.07 -26.75
CA SER A 184 6.20 -10.79 -26.05
C SER A 184 5.60 -10.87 -24.64
N VAL A 185 5.95 -9.91 -23.78
CA VAL A 185 5.34 -9.80 -22.44
C VAL A 185 3.81 -9.59 -22.54
N ALA A 186 3.35 -8.88 -23.57
CA ALA A 186 1.92 -8.69 -23.82
C ALA A 186 1.22 -10.01 -24.20
N ASN A 187 1.83 -10.81 -25.07
CA ASN A 187 1.29 -12.12 -25.46
C ASN A 187 1.23 -13.06 -24.26
N LEU A 188 2.31 -13.14 -23.47
CA LEU A 188 2.33 -13.94 -22.24
C LEU A 188 1.22 -13.52 -21.27
N ARG A 189 0.96 -12.21 -21.15
CA ARG A 189 -0.14 -11.72 -20.32
C ARG A 189 -1.50 -12.14 -20.86
N TYR A 190 -1.73 -11.99 -22.16
CA TYR A 190 -2.97 -12.39 -22.81
C TYR A 190 -3.23 -13.89 -22.61
N GLU A 191 -2.24 -14.73 -22.92
CA GLU A 191 -2.32 -16.18 -22.79
C GLU A 191 -2.63 -16.62 -21.36
N LEU A 192 -1.85 -16.15 -20.37
CA LEU A 192 -2.07 -16.56 -18.98
C LEU A 192 -3.39 -16.01 -18.43
N TYR A 193 -3.81 -14.80 -18.82
CA TYR A 193 -5.09 -14.25 -18.35
C TYR A 193 -6.29 -15.01 -18.90
N LYS A 194 -6.20 -15.48 -20.14
CA LYS A 194 -7.27 -16.19 -20.83
C LYS A 194 -7.33 -17.67 -20.41
N ASN A 195 -6.19 -18.33 -20.41
CA ASN A 195 -6.11 -19.79 -20.31
C ASN A 195 -5.65 -20.30 -18.93
N GLY A 196 -5.10 -19.43 -18.08
CA GLY A 196 -4.49 -19.85 -16.83
C GLY A 196 -3.17 -20.59 -17.06
N PHE A 197 -2.76 -21.41 -16.08
CA PHE A 197 -1.58 -22.27 -16.18
C PHE A 197 -1.58 -23.37 -15.12
N TRP A 198 -0.80 -24.42 -15.35
CA TRP A 198 -0.54 -25.49 -14.39
C TRP A 198 0.70 -25.23 -13.55
N CYS A 199 0.64 -25.59 -12.28
CA CYS A 199 1.76 -25.60 -11.34
C CYS A 199 1.56 -26.70 -10.31
N ASN A 200 2.53 -27.61 -10.16
CA ASN A 200 2.42 -28.83 -9.36
C ASN A 200 1.16 -29.67 -9.65
N GLY A 201 0.68 -29.70 -10.90
CA GLY A 201 -0.55 -30.41 -11.26
C GLY A 201 -1.86 -29.73 -10.83
N ILE A 202 -1.80 -28.50 -10.30
CA ILE A 202 -2.97 -27.66 -10.00
C ILE A 202 -3.11 -26.62 -11.10
N HIS A 203 -4.33 -26.44 -11.61
CA HIS A 203 -4.63 -25.41 -12.58
C HIS A 203 -4.97 -24.09 -11.86
N TYR A 204 -4.32 -23.01 -12.29
CA TYR A 204 -4.48 -21.67 -11.74
C TYR A 204 -5.09 -20.74 -12.78
N VAL A 205 -6.10 -19.99 -12.37
CA VAL A 205 -6.79 -18.99 -13.21
C VAL A 205 -6.55 -17.59 -12.66
N ARG A 206 -6.70 -16.58 -13.53
CA ARG A 206 -6.57 -15.18 -13.14
C ARG A 206 -7.57 -14.88 -12.03
N PHE A 207 -7.09 -14.32 -10.91
CA PHE A 207 -7.93 -14.00 -9.77
C PHE A 207 -8.23 -12.52 -9.68
N LYS A 208 -7.31 -11.74 -9.11
CA LYS A 208 -7.51 -10.30 -8.84
C LYS A 208 -6.25 -9.50 -9.11
N ARG A 209 -6.44 -8.22 -9.37
CA ARG A 209 -5.37 -7.24 -9.51
C ARG A 209 -5.78 -5.90 -8.92
N SER A 210 -5.23 -5.57 -7.76
CA SER A 210 -5.37 -4.22 -7.18
C SER A 210 -4.78 -3.15 -8.10
N SER A 211 -5.24 -1.90 -7.97
CA SER A 211 -4.68 -0.76 -8.70
C SER A 211 -3.18 -0.59 -8.45
N GLY A 212 -2.72 -0.86 -7.22
CA GLY A 212 -1.30 -0.85 -6.86
C GLY A 212 -0.51 -1.94 -7.58
N SER A 213 -1.05 -3.17 -7.64
CA SER A 213 -0.44 -4.29 -8.37
C SER A 213 -0.40 -4.04 -9.88
N SER A 214 -1.42 -3.37 -10.43
CA SER A 214 -1.47 -2.99 -11.85
C SER A 214 -0.29 -2.10 -12.25
N ARG A 215 0.03 -1.07 -11.44
CA ARG A 215 1.15 -0.14 -11.69
C ARG A 215 2.51 -0.82 -11.78
N VAL A 216 2.69 -1.95 -11.08
CA VAL A 216 3.95 -2.70 -11.02
C VAL A 216 3.92 -3.99 -11.85
N GLY A 217 2.88 -4.20 -12.66
CA GLY A 217 2.78 -5.35 -13.56
C GLY A 217 2.66 -6.71 -12.85
N LYS A 218 1.91 -6.76 -11.74
CA LYS A 218 1.66 -7.98 -10.95
C LYS A 218 0.18 -8.37 -11.01
N CYS A 219 -0.11 -9.67 -10.96
CA CYS A 219 -1.48 -10.19 -10.87
C CYS A 219 -1.51 -11.46 -9.99
N LEU A 220 -2.56 -11.61 -9.19
CA LEU A 220 -2.79 -12.83 -8.42
C LEU A 220 -3.52 -13.84 -9.29
N PHE A 221 -3.09 -15.08 -9.19
CA PHE A 221 -3.75 -16.26 -9.74
C PHE A 221 -4.14 -17.19 -8.61
N ILE A 222 -5.26 -17.88 -8.76
CA ILE A 222 -5.84 -18.76 -7.73
C ILE A 222 -6.05 -20.15 -8.29
N ASP A 223 -5.93 -21.17 -7.44
CA ASP A 223 -6.43 -22.52 -7.67
C ASP A 223 -7.86 -22.47 -8.23
N GLU A 224 -8.06 -22.99 -9.44
CA GLU A 224 -9.31 -22.91 -10.19
C GLU A 224 -10.51 -23.46 -9.40
N LYS A 225 -10.30 -24.48 -8.55
CA LYS A 225 -11.38 -25.05 -7.73
C LYS A 225 -11.98 -24.02 -6.77
N LEU A 226 -11.18 -23.05 -6.32
CA LEU A 226 -11.61 -22.01 -5.39
C LEU A 226 -12.26 -20.82 -6.12
N TYR A 227 -11.94 -20.62 -7.40
CA TYR A 227 -12.27 -19.41 -8.15
C TYR A 227 -13.77 -19.11 -8.17
N LYS A 228 -14.61 -20.10 -8.52
CA LYS A 228 -16.06 -19.87 -8.70
C LYS A 228 -16.74 -19.28 -7.46
N ARG A 229 -16.39 -19.78 -6.26
CA ARG A 229 -16.97 -19.27 -4.99
C ARG A 229 -16.38 -17.93 -4.59
N MET A 230 -15.07 -17.74 -4.77
CA MET A 230 -14.41 -16.46 -4.50
C MET A 230 -14.95 -15.36 -5.41
N HIS A 231 -15.07 -15.64 -6.71
CA HIS A 231 -15.58 -14.70 -7.71
C HIS A 231 -17.06 -14.36 -7.46
N LYS A 232 -17.90 -15.33 -7.07
CA LYS A 232 -19.27 -15.03 -6.67
C LYS A 232 -19.33 -14.09 -5.45
N TRP A 233 -18.47 -14.31 -4.46
CA TRP A 233 -18.43 -13.49 -3.24
C TRP A 233 -17.87 -12.09 -3.49
N GLU A 234 -16.77 -11.96 -4.24
CA GLU A 234 -16.17 -10.64 -4.51
C GLU A 234 -17.09 -9.75 -5.36
N MET A 235 -17.86 -10.35 -6.28
CA MET A 235 -18.84 -9.64 -7.11
C MET A 235 -20.08 -9.20 -6.34
N CYS A 236 -20.27 -9.67 -5.10
CA CYS A 236 -21.29 -9.17 -4.18
C CYS A 236 -22.71 -9.11 -4.79
N GLY A 237 -23.06 -10.10 -5.63
CA GLY A 237 -24.36 -10.18 -6.30
C GLY A 237 -24.45 -9.49 -7.66
N ILE A 238 -23.44 -8.73 -8.09
CA ILE A 238 -23.37 -8.13 -9.43
C ILE A 238 -23.29 -9.24 -10.48
N LYS A 239 -24.15 -9.16 -11.49
CA LYS A 239 -24.16 -10.06 -12.65
C LYS A 239 -23.92 -9.23 -13.90
N LEU A 240 -22.77 -9.45 -14.53
CA LEU A 240 -22.41 -8.80 -15.80
C LEU A 240 -22.65 -9.76 -16.95
N LYS A 241 -23.19 -9.24 -18.04
CA LYS A 241 -23.36 -9.93 -19.31
C LYS A 241 -22.43 -9.32 -20.35
N GLU A 242 -22.11 -10.10 -21.37
CA GLU A 242 -21.38 -9.60 -22.52
C GLU A 242 -22.21 -8.51 -23.21
N GLY A 243 -21.56 -7.38 -23.53
CA GLY A 243 -22.21 -6.19 -24.09
C GLY A 243 -22.64 -5.14 -23.07
N ASP A 244 -22.61 -5.44 -21.76
CA ASP A 244 -22.92 -4.44 -20.73
C ASP A 244 -21.88 -3.30 -20.75
N LYS A 245 -22.36 -2.05 -20.69
CA LYS A 245 -21.49 -0.87 -20.58
C LYS A 245 -20.95 -0.78 -19.15
N VAL A 246 -19.74 -1.32 -18.95
CA VAL A 246 -19.09 -1.39 -17.63
C VAL A 246 -17.69 -0.81 -17.68
N ASP A 247 -17.35 0.01 -16.69
CA ASP A 247 -15.95 0.37 -16.43
C ASP A 247 -15.21 -0.81 -15.79
N LEU A 248 -14.61 -1.65 -16.64
CA LEU A 248 -13.86 -2.83 -16.24
C LEU A 248 -12.65 -2.47 -15.35
N ALA A 249 -12.05 -1.29 -15.56
CA ALA A 249 -10.88 -0.88 -14.77
C ALA A 249 -11.31 -0.52 -13.33
N ALA A 250 -12.43 0.18 -13.18
CA ALA A 250 -13.03 0.46 -11.89
C ALA A 250 -13.51 -0.83 -11.19
N LEU A 251 -14.21 -1.71 -11.91
CA LEU A 251 -14.69 -2.98 -11.36
C LEU A 251 -13.53 -3.80 -10.76
N GLU A 252 -12.47 -3.99 -11.53
CA GLU A 252 -11.28 -4.73 -11.09
C GLU A 252 -10.63 -4.08 -9.85
N ALA A 253 -10.58 -2.74 -9.81
CA ALA A 253 -10.04 -2.02 -8.66
C ALA A 253 -10.90 -2.22 -7.40
N TYR A 254 -12.22 -2.29 -7.54
CA TYR A 254 -13.15 -2.36 -6.42
C TYR A 254 -13.37 -3.79 -5.88
N ILE A 255 -13.38 -4.82 -6.73
CA ILE A 255 -13.36 -6.23 -6.25
C ILE A 255 -12.09 -6.56 -5.45
N ALA A 256 -11.01 -5.80 -5.68
CA ALA A 256 -9.74 -5.94 -4.98
C ALA A 256 -9.69 -5.17 -3.65
N LEU A 257 -10.74 -4.43 -3.24
CA LEU A 257 -10.76 -3.74 -1.95
C LEU A 257 -10.65 -4.69 -0.77
N THR A 258 -11.20 -5.89 -0.90
CA THR A 258 -11.19 -6.96 0.11
C THR A 258 -9.82 -7.63 0.28
N LEU A 259 -8.85 -7.36 -0.61
CA LEU A 259 -7.43 -7.72 -0.47
C LEU A 259 -6.64 -6.74 0.41
N SER A 260 -7.25 -5.65 0.86
CA SER A 260 -6.59 -4.70 1.75
C SER A 260 -6.13 -5.42 3.01
N SER A 261 -4.88 -5.18 3.43
CA SER A 261 -4.41 -5.61 4.75
C SER A 261 -5.29 -5.00 5.83
N ILE A 262 -5.82 -5.85 6.69
CA ILE A 262 -6.60 -5.48 7.87
C ILE A 262 -5.81 -5.87 9.12
N ILE A 263 -6.03 -5.14 10.21
CA ILE A 263 -5.50 -5.47 11.53
C ILE A 263 -6.50 -6.27 12.36
N ASP A 264 -7.80 -6.19 12.02
CA ASP A 264 -8.88 -6.84 12.75
C ASP A 264 -10.20 -6.79 11.96
N THR A 265 -11.26 -7.37 12.50
CA THR A 265 -12.63 -7.29 11.99
C THR A 265 -13.62 -6.83 13.05
N ILE A 266 -14.66 -6.10 12.64
CA ILE A 266 -15.81 -5.74 13.47
C ILE A 266 -17.11 -6.13 12.78
N GLU A 267 -18.18 -6.27 13.54
CA GLU A 267 -19.50 -6.64 13.04
C GLU A 267 -20.39 -5.40 12.90
N ILE A 268 -20.85 -5.12 11.69
CA ILE A 268 -21.80 -4.06 11.35
C ILE A 268 -22.85 -4.71 10.46
N LYS A 269 -24.08 -4.84 10.96
CA LYS A 269 -25.14 -5.46 10.18
C LYS A 269 -25.67 -4.49 9.12
N PRO A 270 -26.25 -4.98 8.00
CA PRO A 270 -26.83 -4.11 6.98
C PRO A 270 -27.89 -3.15 7.52
N GLU A 271 -28.71 -3.58 8.47
CA GLU A 271 -29.68 -2.75 9.19
C GLU A 271 -29.04 -1.63 10.01
N ASN A 272 -27.75 -1.72 10.35
CA ASN A 272 -27.09 -0.67 11.10
C ASN A 272 -26.68 0.56 10.28
N ILE A 273 -26.90 0.51 8.95
CA ILE A 273 -26.36 1.50 8.02
C ILE A 273 -27.45 2.48 7.60
N LEU A 274 -27.22 3.77 7.85
CA LEU A 274 -27.96 4.89 7.27
C LEU A 274 -27.15 5.49 6.12
N ILE A 275 -27.78 5.65 4.96
CA ILE A 275 -27.14 6.18 3.76
C ILE A 275 -27.79 7.52 3.40
N LEU A 276 -26.99 8.58 3.45
CA LEU A 276 -27.39 9.94 3.12
C LEU A 276 -26.79 10.36 1.78
N ASP A 277 -27.48 11.21 1.04
CA ASP A 277 -26.93 11.77 -0.20
C ASP A 277 -25.64 12.57 0.08
N ASP A 278 -24.69 12.46 -0.86
CA ASP A 278 -23.50 13.32 -0.85
C ASP A 278 -23.91 14.78 -1.07
N TYR A 279 -23.12 15.71 -0.53
CA TYR A 279 -23.32 17.13 -0.72
C TYR A 279 -22.13 17.77 -1.46
N GLU A 280 -22.44 18.58 -2.47
CA GLU A 280 -21.48 19.32 -3.26
C GLU A 280 -21.55 20.82 -2.95
N SER A 281 -20.51 21.36 -2.34
CA SER A 281 -20.39 22.81 -2.13
C SER A 281 -19.77 23.45 -3.37
N THR A 282 -20.56 24.25 -4.08
CA THR A 282 -20.14 24.92 -5.31
C THR A 282 -20.01 26.42 -5.10
N PHE A 283 -18.85 27.00 -5.43
CA PHE A 283 -18.57 28.43 -5.27
C PHE A 283 -17.53 28.90 -6.30
N THR A 284 -17.32 30.21 -6.39
CA THR A 284 -16.28 30.81 -7.24
C THR A 284 -15.13 31.29 -6.37
N ASP A 285 -13.90 30.99 -6.78
CA ASP A 285 -12.68 31.48 -6.12
C ASP A 285 -11.69 32.02 -7.16
N THR A 286 -10.84 32.94 -6.72
CA THR A 286 -9.73 33.45 -7.54
C THR A 286 -8.50 32.59 -7.28
N VAL A 287 -8.07 31.85 -8.32
CA VAL A 287 -6.98 30.87 -8.22
C VAL A 287 -5.92 31.10 -9.28
N ILE A 288 -4.73 30.54 -9.06
CA ILE A 288 -3.72 30.40 -10.10
C ILE A 288 -4.01 29.10 -10.86
N ALA A 289 -4.66 29.20 -12.00
CA ALA A 289 -5.07 28.06 -12.82
C ALA A 289 -4.01 27.75 -13.89
N THR A 290 -3.71 26.47 -14.09
CA THR A 290 -2.88 25.98 -15.20
C THR A 290 -3.77 25.27 -16.22
N GLU A 291 -3.83 25.79 -17.44
CA GLU A 291 -4.71 25.31 -18.51
C GLU A 291 -3.90 24.91 -19.74
N MET A 292 -4.34 23.87 -20.45
CA MET A 292 -3.78 23.50 -21.75
C MET A 292 -4.42 24.37 -22.83
N LYS A 293 -3.62 25.21 -23.48
CA LYS A 293 -4.03 26.00 -24.64
C LYS A 293 -3.41 25.44 -25.91
N GLU A 294 -4.23 25.33 -26.94
CA GLU A 294 -3.77 25.00 -28.29
C GLU A 294 -3.59 26.29 -29.09
N GLU A 295 -2.37 26.55 -29.54
CA GLU A 295 -2.06 27.64 -30.45
C GLU A 295 -1.26 27.07 -31.63
N ASN A 296 -1.74 27.28 -32.85
CA ASN A 296 -1.12 26.79 -34.09
C ASN A 296 -0.86 25.26 -34.11
N GLY A 297 -1.79 24.45 -33.58
CA GLY A 297 -1.67 22.99 -33.51
C GLY A 297 -0.64 22.48 -32.50
N LYS A 298 -0.13 23.36 -31.61
CA LYS A 298 0.74 22.98 -30.49
C LYS A 298 0.05 23.26 -29.17
N TYR A 299 0.10 22.27 -28.28
CA TYR A 299 -0.37 22.41 -26.91
C TYR A 299 0.70 23.06 -26.04
N SER A 300 0.31 24.11 -25.33
CA SER A 300 1.11 24.79 -24.31
C SER A 300 0.34 24.84 -22.99
N LEU A 301 1.03 24.75 -21.86
CA LEU A 301 0.43 24.98 -20.55
C LEU A 301 0.61 26.46 -20.21
N GLN A 302 -0.49 27.17 -19.99
CA GLN A 302 -0.49 28.56 -19.54
C GLN A 302 -0.98 28.62 -18.09
N THR A 303 -0.27 29.39 -17.26
CA THR A 303 -0.62 29.57 -15.84
C THR A 303 -0.88 31.05 -15.57
N GLY A 304 -2.00 31.36 -14.93
CA GLY A 304 -2.37 32.74 -14.62
C GLY A 304 -3.48 32.82 -13.58
N GLU A 305 -3.70 34.02 -13.06
CA GLU A 305 -4.80 34.30 -12.14
C GLU A 305 -6.14 34.29 -12.88
N LYS A 306 -7.11 33.56 -12.33
CA LYS A 306 -8.43 33.38 -12.94
C LYS A 306 -9.48 33.10 -11.87
N GLN A 307 -10.69 33.61 -12.09
CA GLN A 307 -11.85 33.15 -11.34
C GLN A 307 -12.32 31.81 -11.89
N VAL A 308 -12.37 30.80 -11.03
CA VAL A 308 -12.77 29.43 -11.39
C VAL A 308 -13.90 28.99 -10.46
N LYS A 309 -14.88 28.29 -11.04
CA LYS A 309 -15.92 27.62 -10.29
C LYS A 309 -15.36 26.32 -9.71
N ILE A 310 -15.38 26.19 -8.39
CA ILE A 310 -14.92 25.01 -7.65
C ILE A 310 -16.15 24.26 -7.11
N SER A 311 -16.06 22.93 -7.10
CA SER A 311 -17.05 22.03 -6.48
C SER A 311 -16.33 21.10 -5.53
N ASN A 312 -16.70 21.16 -4.25
CA ASN A 312 -16.16 20.29 -3.22
C ASN A 312 -17.19 19.23 -2.81
N SER A 313 -16.78 17.97 -2.88
CA SER A 313 -17.52 16.86 -2.26
C SER A 313 -17.17 16.78 -0.78
N ILE A 314 -18.03 17.33 0.08
CA ILE A 314 -17.66 17.63 1.47
C ILE A 314 -17.55 16.37 2.35
N TRP A 315 -18.12 15.24 1.92
CA TRP A 315 -18.10 13.97 2.64
C TRP A 315 -17.59 12.77 1.82
N ASP A 316 -16.94 12.96 0.65
CA ASP A 316 -16.45 11.84 -0.19
C ASP A 316 -15.55 10.84 0.57
N GLY A 317 -16.17 9.74 1.00
CA GLY A 317 -15.49 8.68 1.73
C GLY A 317 -15.28 8.85 3.22
N LEU A 318 -16.09 9.73 3.80
CA LEU A 318 -16.26 9.90 5.22
C LEU A 318 -17.51 9.13 5.67
N SER A 319 -17.46 8.61 6.89
CA SER A 319 -18.61 8.02 7.56
C SER A 319 -18.54 8.32 9.05
N LEU A 320 -19.67 8.25 9.74
CA LEU A 320 -19.75 8.34 11.20
C LEU A 320 -20.08 6.95 11.74
N ILE A 321 -19.35 6.52 12.75
CA ILE A 321 -19.55 5.22 13.40
C ILE A 321 -19.83 5.42 14.88
N ASP A 322 -20.89 4.79 15.36
CA ASP A 322 -21.26 4.84 16.76
C ASP A 322 -20.23 4.10 17.62
N LYS A 323 -19.85 4.71 18.74
CA LYS A 323 -18.88 4.13 19.69
C LYS A 323 -19.21 2.68 20.08
N SER A 324 -20.50 2.34 20.19
CA SER A 324 -20.95 1.02 20.65
C SER A 324 -20.51 -0.16 19.77
N ILE A 325 -20.24 0.07 18.48
CA ILE A 325 -19.85 -0.98 17.53
C ILE A 325 -18.35 -0.96 17.19
N MET A 326 -17.58 -0.06 17.80
CA MET A 326 -16.13 0.03 17.59
C MET A 326 -15.32 -1.01 18.39
N GLY A 327 -15.92 -1.66 19.41
CA GLY A 327 -15.24 -2.64 20.24
C GLY A 327 -13.98 -2.08 20.88
N ILE A 328 -12.83 -2.74 20.70
CA ILE A 328 -11.52 -2.31 21.25
C ILE A 328 -10.98 -1.00 20.64
N TYR A 329 -11.62 -0.50 19.57
CA TYR A 329 -11.23 0.71 18.87
C TYR A 329 -11.98 1.96 19.35
N ASP A 330 -12.89 1.84 20.32
CA ASP A 330 -13.69 2.94 20.86
C ASP A 330 -12.86 4.07 21.51
N LYS A 331 -11.60 3.78 21.84
CA LYS A 331 -10.58 4.72 22.34
C LYS A 331 -9.90 5.56 21.26
N TYR A 332 -10.14 5.25 19.99
CA TYR A 332 -9.61 6.00 18.85
C TYR A 332 -10.72 6.87 18.25
N GLY A 333 -10.33 7.97 17.63
CA GLY A 333 -11.24 8.90 16.96
C GLY A 333 -11.63 8.47 15.55
N MET A 334 -10.89 7.54 14.91
CA MET A 334 -11.31 6.97 13.63
C MET A 334 -10.84 5.54 13.40
N ILE A 335 -11.58 4.82 12.55
CA ILE A 335 -11.17 3.57 11.94
C ILE A 335 -11.42 3.60 10.43
N LEU A 336 -10.48 3.07 9.66
CA LEU A 336 -10.63 2.91 8.21
C LEU A 336 -11.21 1.52 7.92
N LEU A 337 -12.43 1.48 7.38
CA LEU A 337 -13.14 0.24 7.11
C LEU A 337 -13.06 -0.20 5.65
N ARG A 338 -13.07 -1.51 5.45
CA ARG A 338 -13.19 -2.16 4.14
C ARG A 338 -14.25 -3.24 4.18
N LYS A 339 -15.04 -3.29 3.12
CA LYS A 339 -15.99 -4.35 2.82
C LYS A 339 -16.10 -4.48 1.30
N ASN A 340 -16.81 -5.51 0.81
CA ASN A 340 -17.10 -5.68 -0.61
C ASN A 340 -17.64 -4.36 -1.19
N PHE A 341 -16.88 -3.76 -2.11
CA PHE A 341 -17.18 -2.47 -2.73
C PHE A 341 -17.34 -1.27 -1.77
N PHE A 342 -16.89 -1.36 -0.52
CA PHE A 342 -17.00 -0.28 0.45
C PHE A 342 -15.64 0.10 1.03
N LYS A 343 -15.41 1.41 1.10
CA LYS A 343 -14.15 2.00 1.53
C LYS A 343 -14.44 3.37 2.11
N SER A 344 -14.41 3.46 3.44
CA SER A 344 -14.66 4.70 4.16
C SER A 344 -13.73 4.88 5.36
N CYS A 345 -13.46 6.14 5.67
CA CYS A 345 -12.90 6.57 6.95
C CYS A 345 -14.04 6.88 7.92
N CYS A 346 -14.21 6.03 8.94
CA CYS A 346 -15.32 6.09 9.87
C CYS A 346 -14.86 6.77 11.17
N PHE A 347 -15.49 7.88 11.54
CA PHE A 347 -15.14 8.67 12.71
C PHE A 347 -16.03 8.32 13.91
N ASN A 348 -15.41 8.25 15.09
CA ASN A 348 -16.05 7.86 16.33
C ASN A 348 -17.03 8.95 16.80
N THR A 349 -18.32 8.61 16.79
CA THR A 349 -19.42 9.56 16.99
C THR A 349 -20.41 9.02 18.03
N ASN A 350 -21.00 9.90 18.81
CA ASN A 350 -22.08 9.60 19.75
C ASN A 350 -23.42 9.73 19.01
N ILE A 351 -23.66 8.88 18.00
CA ILE A 351 -24.82 8.97 17.09
C ILE A 351 -26.12 8.87 17.88
N GLN A 352 -26.19 7.90 18.78
CA GLN A 352 -27.39 7.66 19.60
C GLN A 352 -27.69 8.83 20.55
N GLN A 353 -26.65 9.49 21.07
CA GLN A 353 -26.81 10.68 21.89
C GLN A 353 -27.34 11.87 21.05
N PHE A 354 -26.84 12.03 19.82
CA PHE A 354 -27.35 13.06 18.90
C PHE A 354 -28.84 12.89 18.61
N PHE A 355 -29.29 11.65 18.32
CA PHE A 355 -30.71 11.38 18.10
C PHE A 355 -31.55 11.67 19.33
N LYS A 356 -31.09 11.25 20.53
CA LYS A 356 -31.78 11.55 21.78
C LYS A 356 -31.90 13.06 22.04
N ASP A 357 -30.83 13.81 21.81
CA ASP A 357 -30.78 15.25 22.05
C ASP A 357 -31.69 16.04 21.10
N ASN A 358 -31.99 15.48 19.93
CA ASN A 358 -32.88 16.06 18.92
C ASN A 358 -34.28 15.42 18.87
N ASN A 359 -34.65 14.63 19.89
CA ASN A 359 -35.96 13.97 19.99
C ASN A 359 -36.31 13.08 18.78
N ILE A 360 -35.32 12.36 18.26
CA ILE A 360 -35.50 11.37 17.19
C ILE A 360 -35.78 10.01 17.82
N SER A 361 -36.99 9.50 17.60
CA SER A 361 -37.47 8.23 18.16
C SER A 361 -37.98 7.24 17.10
N ASP A 362 -38.22 7.69 15.88
CA ASP A 362 -38.75 6.88 14.79
C ASP A 362 -37.95 7.07 13.49
N ILE A 363 -37.78 5.98 12.73
CA ILE A 363 -37.03 5.96 11.47
C ILE A 363 -37.59 6.94 10.43
N SER A 364 -38.89 7.22 10.44
CA SER A 364 -39.53 8.19 9.53
C SER A 364 -39.05 9.63 9.73
N GLN A 365 -38.41 9.94 10.86
CA GLN A 365 -37.79 11.24 11.13
C GLN A 365 -36.40 11.36 10.51
N LEU A 366 -35.80 10.25 10.08
CA LEU A 366 -34.49 10.25 9.46
C LEU A 366 -34.60 10.59 7.97
N ASN A 367 -33.62 11.35 7.50
CA ASN A 367 -33.36 11.55 6.08
C ASN A 367 -32.54 10.36 5.51
N GLY A 368 -32.68 10.09 4.22
CA GLY A 368 -31.92 9.06 3.51
C GLY A 368 -32.52 7.65 3.55
N PHE A 369 -31.69 6.64 3.26
CA PHE A 369 -32.11 5.24 3.10
C PHE A 369 -31.48 4.33 4.16
N THR A 370 -32.29 3.45 4.76
CA THR A 370 -31.83 2.42 5.71
C THR A 370 -32.74 1.19 5.68
N LEU A 371 -32.24 0.06 6.21
CA LEU A 371 -33.02 -1.15 6.48
C LEU A 371 -33.41 -1.29 7.96
N ALA A 372 -33.02 -0.33 8.82
CA ALA A 372 -33.37 -0.34 10.23
C ALA A 372 -34.89 -0.20 10.44
N GLU A 373 -35.38 -0.90 11.46
CA GLU A 373 -36.76 -0.74 11.97
C GLU A 373 -36.79 0.15 13.23
N SER A 374 -35.64 0.36 13.88
CA SER A 374 -35.51 1.18 15.10
C SER A 374 -34.31 2.14 15.03
N ILE A 375 -34.42 3.30 15.68
CA ILE A 375 -33.34 4.31 15.72
C ILE A 375 -32.08 3.76 16.39
N GLU A 376 -32.27 2.87 17.37
CA GLU A 376 -31.20 2.19 18.09
C GLU A 376 -30.32 1.35 17.17
N ASP A 377 -30.86 0.86 16.05
CA ASP A 377 -30.10 0.07 15.09
C ASP A 377 -29.13 0.94 14.29
N ILE A 378 -29.34 2.25 14.14
CA ILE A 378 -28.45 3.10 13.34
C ILE A 378 -27.10 3.31 14.04
N LYS A 379 -26.07 2.60 13.56
CA LYS A 379 -24.71 2.66 14.11
C LYS A 379 -23.65 3.13 13.11
N LEU A 380 -23.96 3.17 11.82
CA LEU A 380 -23.05 3.66 10.79
C LEU A 380 -23.80 4.60 9.85
N ILE A 381 -23.37 5.86 9.76
CA ILE A 381 -23.88 6.83 8.79
C ILE A 381 -22.84 6.97 7.67
N THR A 382 -23.23 6.73 6.43
CA THR A 382 -22.34 6.81 5.27
C THR A 382 -23.02 7.51 4.11
N THR A 383 -22.25 7.80 3.05
CA THR A 383 -22.76 8.37 1.80
C THR A 383 -22.47 7.47 0.59
N PRO A 384 -23.16 7.66 -0.55
CA PRO A 384 -22.96 6.94 -1.80
C PRO A 384 -21.49 6.89 -2.24
N SER A 385 -20.75 7.98 -2.09
CA SER A 385 -19.33 8.04 -2.43
C SER A 385 -18.48 6.98 -1.73
N SER A 386 -18.79 6.59 -0.49
CA SER A 386 -18.10 5.50 0.23
C SER A 386 -18.42 4.10 -0.32
N ILE A 387 -19.55 3.95 -1.02
CA ILE A 387 -20.10 2.71 -1.55
C ILE A 387 -19.80 2.63 -3.05
N LYS A 388 -18.61 2.12 -3.40
CA LYS A 388 -18.16 1.97 -4.78
C LYS A 388 -19.00 0.97 -5.59
N TYR A 389 -19.91 0.23 -4.94
CA TYR A 389 -20.88 -0.69 -5.55
C TYR A 389 -21.86 0.05 -6.46
N LEU A 390 -22.17 1.31 -6.14
CA LEU A 390 -23.19 2.10 -6.83
C LEU A 390 -22.85 2.45 -8.29
N LYS A 391 -21.61 2.17 -8.71
CA LYS A 391 -21.24 2.20 -10.13
C LYS A 391 -21.79 1.04 -10.95
N PHE A 392 -22.27 -0.03 -10.31
CA PHE A 392 -22.66 -1.29 -10.97
C PHE A 392 -24.02 -1.85 -10.53
N GLY A 393 -24.60 -1.32 -9.45
CA GLY A 393 -25.88 -1.78 -8.92
C GLY A 393 -26.47 -0.78 -7.93
N THR A 394 -27.54 -1.16 -7.24
CA THR A 394 -28.27 -0.25 -6.33
C THR A 394 -27.87 -0.43 -4.86
N ILE A 395 -28.25 0.53 -4.02
CA ILE A 395 -28.02 0.50 -2.57
C ILE A 395 -28.68 -0.73 -1.93
N GLU A 396 -29.93 -1.03 -2.30
CA GLU A 396 -30.69 -2.15 -1.76
C GLU A 396 -30.06 -3.48 -2.12
N GLN A 397 -29.54 -3.60 -3.35
CA GLN A 397 -28.82 -4.79 -3.77
C GLN A 397 -27.54 -4.97 -2.96
N TRP A 398 -26.79 -3.90 -2.71
CA TRP A 398 -25.57 -3.98 -1.91
C TRP A 398 -25.88 -4.43 -0.49
N LEU A 399 -26.80 -3.77 0.21
CA LEU A 399 -27.18 -4.08 1.59
C LEU A 399 -27.71 -5.51 1.75
N LYS A 400 -28.46 -6.03 0.77
CA LYS A 400 -28.95 -7.42 0.79
C LYS A 400 -27.86 -8.47 0.57
N ASN A 401 -26.74 -8.12 -0.06
CA ASN A 401 -25.70 -9.07 -0.45
C ASN A 401 -24.46 -9.05 0.44
N ILE A 402 -24.25 -8.00 1.23
CA ILE A 402 -23.13 -7.95 2.18
C ILE A 402 -23.44 -8.74 3.46
N ASP A 403 -22.44 -9.41 4.00
CA ASP A 403 -22.46 -9.93 5.37
C ASP A 403 -21.99 -8.86 6.38
N SER A 404 -22.13 -9.13 7.67
CA SER A 404 -21.85 -8.16 8.73
C SER A 404 -20.36 -7.95 9.06
N THR A 405 -19.43 -8.75 8.53
CA THR A 405 -18.02 -8.64 8.89
C THR A 405 -17.30 -7.54 8.09
N PHE A 406 -16.89 -6.46 8.75
CA PHE A 406 -16.10 -5.37 8.18
C PHE A 406 -14.64 -5.47 8.61
N GLY A 407 -13.72 -5.21 7.67
CA GLY A 407 -12.29 -5.23 7.94
C GLY A 407 -11.78 -3.88 8.42
N VAL A 408 -11.12 -3.84 9.59
CA VAL A 408 -10.44 -2.66 10.11
C VAL A 408 -9.04 -2.59 9.53
N VAL A 409 -8.75 -1.59 8.69
CA VAL A 409 -7.43 -1.43 8.05
C VAL A 409 -6.43 -0.73 8.95
N LYS A 410 -6.86 0.33 9.61
CA LYS A 410 -6.04 1.16 10.51
C LYS A 410 -6.94 2.07 11.34
N HIS A 411 -6.36 2.62 12.39
CA HIS A 411 -6.85 3.77 13.14
C HIS A 411 -5.78 4.88 13.08
N GLU A 412 -6.09 6.08 13.58
CA GLU A 412 -5.11 7.16 13.69
C GLU A 412 -4.00 6.83 14.72
N LYS A 413 -2.80 7.34 14.49
CA LYS A 413 -1.61 7.04 15.31
C LYS A 413 -0.79 8.29 15.53
N LYS A 414 -0.33 8.47 16.77
CA LYS A 414 0.65 9.49 17.15
C LYS A 414 1.92 9.37 16.31
N THR A 415 2.63 10.48 16.15
CA THR A 415 3.98 10.44 15.57
C THR A 415 4.91 9.68 16.53
N HIS A 416 6.01 9.17 15.99
CA HIS A 416 6.94 8.34 16.78
C HIS A 416 8.10 9.16 17.37
N PHE A 417 8.07 10.49 17.23
CA PHE A 417 9.12 11.40 17.71
C PHE A 417 8.65 12.10 18.98
N PHE A 418 9.49 12.09 20.02
CA PHE A 418 9.24 12.78 21.29
C PHE A 418 7.81 12.55 21.83
N ASP A 419 7.44 11.28 21.96
CA ASP A 419 6.14 10.84 22.48
C ASP A 419 4.92 11.35 21.72
N GLY A 420 5.09 11.62 20.42
CA GLY A 420 4.01 12.11 19.55
C GLY A 420 3.98 13.62 19.39
N ARG A 421 4.84 14.36 20.10
CA ARG A 421 4.80 15.84 20.10
C ARG A 421 5.36 16.46 18.83
N MET A 422 6.27 15.76 18.14
CA MET A 422 6.99 16.31 17.00
C MET A 422 6.71 15.55 15.70
N VAL A 423 6.75 16.28 14.60
CA VAL A 423 6.65 15.74 13.24
C VAL A 423 7.87 16.12 12.43
N GLN A 424 8.21 15.28 11.46
CA GLN A 424 9.29 15.56 10.52
C GLN A 424 8.75 16.39 9.35
N SER A 425 9.28 17.60 9.21
CA SER A 425 9.08 18.43 8.03
C SER A 425 9.83 17.88 6.81
N HIS A 426 9.64 18.51 5.65
CA HIS A 426 10.28 18.09 4.39
C HIS A 426 10.69 19.33 3.59
N TYR A 427 11.73 19.19 2.76
CA TYR A 427 12.29 20.32 2.01
C TYR A 427 11.27 21.03 1.12
N GLN A 428 10.26 20.31 0.61
CA GLN A 428 9.23 20.89 -0.26
C GLN A 428 8.45 21.97 0.49
N LEU A 429 8.02 21.70 1.73
CA LEU A 429 7.35 22.68 2.56
C LEU A 429 8.28 23.83 2.95
N ILE A 430 9.50 23.54 3.43
CA ILE A 430 10.42 24.59 3.89
C ILE A 430 10.72 25.59 2.76
N ASN A 431 10.89 25.11 1.53
CA ASN A 431 11.18 25.95 0.38
C ASN A 431 10.01 26.86 -0.02
N THR A 432 8.76 26.51 0.30
CA THR A 432 7.59 27.34 -0.03
C THR A 432 7.28 28.39 1.03
N LEU A 433 7.83 28.27 2.24
CA LEU A 433 7.70 29.28 3.30
C LEU A 433 8.48 30.58 3.04
N GLN A 434 9.38 30.59 2.04
CA GLN A 434 10.20 31.75 1.65
C GLN A 434 10.98 32.39 2.82
N LEU A 435 11.47 31.55 3.73
CA LEU A 435 12.23 32.01 4.90
C LEU A 435 13.53 32.72 4.49
N THR A 436 13.81 33.85 5.11
CA THR A 436 15.12 34.53 4.97
C THR A 436 16.25 33.69 5.57
N LYS A 437 17.50 33.96 5.16
CA LYS A 437 18.68 33.28 5.74
C LYS A 437 18.74 33.38 7.27
N LYS A 438 18.27 34.49 7.86
CA LYS A 438 18.20 34.69 9.31
C LYS A 438 17.16 33.74 9.93
N GLN A 439 15.94 33.72 9.40
CA GLN A 439 14.87 32.84 9.87
C GLN A 439 15.21 31.36 9.71
N VAL A 440 15.90 30.98 8.62
CA VAL A 440 16.37 29.60 8.45
C VAL A 440 17.34 29.21 9.56
N ARG A 441 18.27 30.10 9.95
CA ARG A 441 19.20 29.82 11.06
C ARG A 441 18.45 29.64 12.38
N GLU A 442 17.50 30.52 12.67
CA GLU A 442 16.65 30.42 13.87
C GLU A 442 15.85 29.12 13.87
N PHE A 443 15.24 28.76 12.74
CA PHE A 443 14.45 27.55 12.56
C PHE A 443 15.25 26.25 12.78
N ILE A 444 16.49 26.18 12.27
CA ILE A 444 17.32 24.98 12.41
C ILE A 444 18.06 24.91 13.75
N GLN A 445 18.14 26.01 14.51
CA GLN A 445 18.95 26.08 15.72
C GLN A 445 18.63 24.97 16.73
N PRO A 446 17.36 24.66 17.06
CA PRO A 446 17.04 23.56 17.97
C PRO A 446 17.56 22.19 17.50
N SER A 447 17.58 21.96 16.17
CA SER A 447 18.13 20.73 15.60
C SER A 447 19.65 20.69 15.67
N LEU A 448 20.33 21.83 15.54
CA LEU A 448 21.77 21.93 15.71
C LEU A 448 22.19 21.73 17.18
N ASP A 449 21.42 22.29 18.11
CA ASP A 449 21.62 22.10 19.55
C ASP A 449 21.40 20.64 19.95
N TYR A 450 20.36 20.00 19.42
CA TYR A 450 20.14 18.57 19.62
C TYR A 450 21.26 17.72 19.01
N MET A 451 21.79 18.09 17.85
CA MET A 451 22.96 17.43 17.25
C MET A 451 24.21 17.56 18.14
N TYR A 452 24.39 18.71 18.79
CA TYR A 452 25.46 18.91 19.76
C TYR A 452 25.29 17.98 20.98
N LEU A 453 24.08 17.90 21.54
CA LEU A 453 23.75 16.97 22.62
C LEU A 453 24.01 15.51 22.24
N LEU A 454 23.65 15.08 21.04
CA LEU A 454 23.95 13.73 20.55
C LEU A 454 25.44 13.42 20.48
N LYS A 455 26.28 14.46 20.33
CA LYS A 455 27.73 14.32 20.26
C LYS A 455 28.38 14.30 21.65
N THR A 456 27.82 15.03 22.61
CA THR A 456 28.41 15.22 23.94
C THR A 456 27.80 14.32 25.01
N GLU A 457 26.50 14.03 24.93
CA GLU A 457 25.74 13.37 25.98
C GLU A 457 25.30 11.95 25.60
N PRO A 458 25.85 10.89 26.22
CA PRO A 458 25.38 9.53 26.00
C PRO A 458 23.90 9.30 26.32
N ALA A 459 23.34 10.06 27.27
CA ALA A 459 21.91 10.01 27.58
C ALA A 459 21.04 10.46 26.39
N ALA A 460 21.46 11.49 25.67
CA ALA A 460 20.76 11.95 24.46
C ALA A 460 20.79 10.89 23.36
N VAL A 461 21.92 10.18 23.22
CA VAL A 461 22.03 9.06 22.27
C VAL A 461 21.11 7.91 22.67
N ARG A 462 21.06 7.52 23.96
CA ARG A 462 20.11 6.51 24.48
C ARG A 462 18.67 6.84 24.15
N HIS A 463 18.27 8.09 24.36
CA HIS A 463 16.92 8.56 24.02
C HIS A 463 16.67 8.52 22.51
N TYR A 464 17.60 9.00 21.69
CA TYR A 464 17.45 9.03 20.22
C TYR A 464 17.24 7.64 19.61
N VAL A 465 17.94 6.64 20.16
CA VAL A 465 17.84 5.27 19.68
C VAL A 465 16.63 4.52 20.22
N LYS A 466 15.78 5.19 21.01
CA LYS A 466 14.61 4.64 21.69
C LYS A 466 14.96 3.44 22.55
N TYR A 467 16.02 3.58 23.34
CA TYR A 467 16.31 2.62 24.39
C TYR A 467 15.13 2.58 25.36
N SER A 468 14.37 1.48 25.37
CA SER A 468 13.30 1.26 26.34
C SER A 468 13.89 0.69 27.63
N ASP A 469 13.53 1.26 28.77
CA ASP A 469 13.87 0.70 30.09
C ASP A 469 13.25 -0.69 30.30
N GLU A 470 12.23 -1.05 29.51
CA GLU A 470 11.52 -2.35 29.49
C GLU A 470 12.11 -3.38 28.51
N HIS A 471 13.42 -3.40 28.27
CA HIS A 471 14.01 -4.58 27.63
C HIS A 471 14.05 -5.73 28.64
N GLU A 472 13.01 -6.58 28.65
CA GLU A 472 13.21 -7.97 29.07
C GLU A 472 14.39 -8.52 28.28
N PHE A 473 15.40 -9.01 29.00
CA PHE A 473 16.63 -9.57 28.45
C PHE A 473 16.31 -10.87 27.69
N GLU A 474 15.74 -10.78 26.48
CA GLU A 474 15.67 -11.92 25.57
C GLU A 474 17.06 -12.12 24.95
N SER A 475 17.82 -13.01 25.59
CA SER A 475 19.25 -13.24 25.41
C SER A 475 19.70 -13.81 24.07
N ASN A 476 18.82 -14.04 23.08
CA ASN A 476 19.16 -15.01 22.03
C ASN A 476 19.11 -14.58 20.56
N ASN A 477 18.83 -13.31 20.20
CA ASN A 477 18.94 -12.91 18.77
C ASN A 477 19.19 -11.41 18.55
N LEU A 478 20.40 -10.93 18.86
CA LEU A 478 20.88 -9.62 18.38
C LEU A 478 21.09 -9.69 16.86
N LYS A 479 20.20 -9.05 16.10
CA LYS A 479 20.19 -9.11 14.62
C LYS A 479 20.97 -7.97 13.99
N THR A 480 21.16 -6.85 14.70
CA THR A 480 21.83 -5.67 14.16
C THR A 480 22.97 -5.17 15.04
N LYS A 481 23.99 -4.58 14.40
CA LYS A 481 25.14 -3.93 15.10
C LYS A 481 24.66 -2.84 16.07
N ASN A 482 23.55 -2.19 15.77
CA ASN A 482 22.97 -1.14 16.60
C ASN A 482 22.39 -1.71 17.91
N GLU A 483 21.67 -2.85 17.86
CA GLU A 483 21.15 -3.51 19.06
C GLU A 483 22.27 -3.92 20.04
N ILE A 484 23.40 -4.42 19.52
CA ILE A 484 24.57 -4.77 20.33
C ILE A 484 25.11 -3.53 21.05
N ILE A 485 25.23 -2.41 20.33
CA ILE A 485 25.72 -1.14 20.89
C ILE A 485 24.76 -0.62 21.96
N TYR A 486 23.45 -0.74 21.75
CA TYR A 486 22.43 -0.29 22.72
C TYR A 486 22.51 -1.08 24.02
N GLN A 487 22.67 -2.40 23.95
CA GLN A 487 22.87 -3.21 25.15
C GLN A 487 24.15 -2.84 25.90
N LEU A 488 25.27 -2.65 25.19
CA LEU A 488 26.54 -2.26 25.82
C LEU A 488 26.45 -0.88 26.49
N MET A 489 25.70 0.07 25.90
CA MET A 489 25.44 1.39 26.49
C MET A 489 24.61 1.34 27.77
N GLY A 490 23.74 0.34 27.93
CA GLY A 490 22.94 0.13 29.15
C GLY A 490 23.69 -0.66 30.23
N LEU A 491 24.56 -1.60 29.83
CA LEU A 491 25.30 -2.45 30.76
C LEU A 491 26.48 -1.75 31.45
N ASN A 492 27.17 -0.83 30.75
CA ASN A 492 28.35 -0.18 31.31
C ASN A 492 28.55 1.24 30.76
N ASN A 493 28.48 2.24 31.64
CA ASN A 493 28.70 3.64 31.29
C ASN A 493 30.09 3.91 30.68
N LYS A 494 31.12 3.12 31.03
CA LYS A 494 32.47 3.25 30.44
C LYS A 494 32.54 2.86 28.97
N PHE A 495 31.53 2.15 28.44
CA PHE A 495 31.46 1.85 27.01
C PHE A 495 31.43 3.14 26.16
N CYS A 496 30.86 4.22 26.69
CA CYS A 496 30.79 5.52 26.02
C CYS A 496 32.16 6.18 25.81
N GLU A 497 33.21 5.72 26.48
CA GLU A 497 34.58 6.22 26.31
C GLU A 497 35.32 5.49 25.17
N THR A 498 34.78 4.35 24.71
CA THR A 498 35.43 3.48 23.73
C THR A 498 35.42 4.05 22.32
N LYS A 499 36.37 3.59 21.49
CA LYS A 499 36.40 3.90 20.06
C LYS A 499 35.13 3.45 19.33
N TRP A 500 34.58 2.28 19.69
CA TRP A 500 33.36 1.76 19.07
C TRP A 500 32.15 2.67 19.27
N TYR A 501 31.97 3.20 20.48
CA TYR A 501 30.93 4.17 20.75
C TYR A 501 31.16 5.48 19.97
N LYS A 502 32.38 6.01 19.98
CA LYS A 502 32.72 7.23 19.22
C LYS A 502 32.47 7.06 17.72
N ASP A 503 32.83 5.92 17.13
CA ASP A 503 32.58 5.60 15.72
C ASP A 503 31.06 5.51 15.43
N PHE A 504 30.29 4.90 16.34
CA PHE A 504 28.82 4.83 16.24
C PHE A 504 28.18 6.22 16.26
N VAL A 505 28.54 7.06 17.24
CA VAL A 505 28.05 8.45 17.34
C VAL A 505 28.42 9.24 16.09
N ASN A 506 29.64 9.08 15.57
CA ASN A 506 30.04 9.76 14.34
C ASN A 506 29.17 9.37 13.13
N GLU A 507 28.84 8.09 12.96
CA GLU A 507 27.94 7.64 11.90
C GLU A 507 26.49 8.11 12.12
N LEU A 508 26.01 8.12 13.37
CA LEU A 508 24.71 8.66 13.75
C LEU A 508 24.63 10.15 13.38
N ILE A 509 25.63 10.96 13.75
CA ILE A 509 25.69 12.40 13.44
C ILE A 509 25.75 12.62 11.92
N LYS A 510 26.54 11.83 11.17
CA LYS A 510 26.56 11.91 9.70
C LYS A 510 25.18 11.61 9.12
N SER A 511 24.47 10.60 9.65
CA SER A 511 23.11 10.27 9.24
C SER A 511 22.14 11.42 9.55
N TYR A 512 22.17 11.95 10.77
CA TYR A 512 21.37 13.09 11.20
C TYR A 512 21.58 14.32 10.31
N LYS A 513 22.84 14.67 10.03
CA LYS A 513 23.21 15.77 9.12
C LYS A 513 22.69 15.56 7.70
N ARG A 514 22.72 14.33 7.18
CA ARG A 514 22.13 14.00 5.86
C ARG A 514 20.62 14.24 5.86
N ASN A 515 19.91 13.79 6.89
CA ASN A 515 18.47 14.01 7.03
C ASN A 515 18.13 15.51 7.10
N LEU A 516 18.83 16.29 7.92
CA LEU A 516 18.63 17.74 8.00
C LEU A 516 18.82 18.43 6.64
N LYS A 517 19.83 18.02 5.86
CA LYS A 517 20.05 18.53 4.49
C LYS A 517 18.91 18.18 3.52
N SER A 518 18.16 17.13 3.78
CA SER A 518 16.93 16.76 3.03
C SER A 518 15.69 17.50 3.52
N GLY A 519 15.84 18.47 4.43
CA GLY A 519 14.73 19.21 5.03
C GLY A 519 13.95 18.41 6.06
N HIS A 520 14.48 17.27 6.53
CA HIS A 520 13.86 16.45 7.58
C HIS A 520 14.12 17.05 8.96
N VAL A 521 13.57 18.24 9.20
CA VAL A 521 13.68 18.97 10.48
C VAL A 521 12.50 18.60 11.36
N LEU A 522 12.75 18.26 12.63
CA LEU A 522 11.69 18.02 13.60
C LEU A 522 11.10 19.34 14.07
N ILE A 523 9.78 19.45 14.00
CA ILE A 523 9.02 20.61 14.46
C ILE A 523 7.94 20.13 15.44
N GLU A 524 7.54 21.00 16.37
CA GLU A 524 6.32 20.74 17.15
C GLU A 524 5.14 20.73 16.19
N GLY A 525 4.42 19.63 16.21
CA GLY A 525 3.39 19.38 15.23
C GLY A 525 3.05 17.92 15.14
N ASN A 526 2.02 17.64 14.36
CA ASN A 526 1.62 16.28 14.10
C ASN A 526 1.16 16.15 12.65
N TYR A 527 0.55 15.01 12.41
CA TYR A 527 0.24 14.52 11.10
C TYR A 527 -1.21 14.07 11.22
N SER A 528 -2.10 15.06 11.15
CA SER A 528 -3.50 14.99 11.57
C SER A 528 -4.43 14.49 10.47
N THR A 529 -5.24 13.49 10.79
CA THR A 529 -6.33 13.01 9.93
C THR A 529 -7.36 14.12 9.74
N LEU A 530 -7.67 14.47 8.48
CA LEU A 530 -8.70 15.47 8.21
C LEU A 530 -10.10 14.86 8.34
N LEU A 531 -10.99 15.60 8.99
CA LEU A 531 -12.41 15.31 9.17
C LEU A 531 -13.22 16.50 8.58
N GLY A 532 -13.96 16.27 7.51
CA GLY A 532 -14.71 17.33 6.81
C GLY A 532 -16.13 17.49 7.35
N ASN A 533 -16.48 18.70 7.78
CA ASN A 533 -17.86 19.11 8.13
C ASN A 533 -18.69 17.99 8.82
N PRO A 534 -18.22 17.45 9.97
CA PRO A 534 -18.80 16.22 10.53
C PRO A 534 -20.16 16.44 11.20
N TYR A 535 -20.38 17.60 11.82
CA TYR A 535 -21.65 17.92 12.47
C TYR A 535 -22.75 18.17 11.44
N GLU A 536 -22.40 18.76 10.32
CA GLU A 536 -23.29 18.96 9.18
C GLU A 536 -23.81 17.61 8.64
N LEU A 537 -23.00 16.54 8.69
CA LEU A 537 -23.47 15.20 8.34
C LEU A 537 -24.50 14.67 9.35
N LEU A 538 -24.33 14.97 10.66
CA LEU A 538 -25.34 14.65 11.67
C LEU A 538 -26.64 15.44 11.43
N LEU A 539 -26.56 16.75 11.18
CA LEU A 539 -27.75 17.55 10.84
C LEU A 539 -28.46 17.01 9.58
N ASN A 540 -27.69 16.54 8.60
CA ASN A 540 -28.26 15.96 7.39
C ASN A 540 -29.01 14.65 7.67
N THR A 541 -28.71 13.91 8.75
CA THR A 541 -29.48 12.71 9.14
C THR A 541 -30.92 13.02 9.54
N ILE A 542 -31.20 14.25 9.96
CA ILE A 542 -32.54 14.69 10.43
C ILE A 542 -33.14 15.77 9.52
N GLY A 543 -32.52 16.05 8.37
CA GLY A 543 -33.01 17.04 7.41
C GLY A 543 -32.83 18.50 7.82
N GLU A 544 -31.97 18.79 8.81
CA GLU A 544 -31.72 20.16 9.32
C GLU A 544 -30.43 20.79 8.76
N PHE A 545 -29.81 20.17 7.76
CA PHE A 545 -28.64 20.73 7.10
C PHE A 545 -29.04 21.57 5.87
N TYR A 546 -28.70 22.86 5.89
CA TYR A 546 -29.06 23.82 4.84
C TYR A 546 -27.87 24.34 4.02
N GLY A 547 -26.73 23.64 4.04
CA GLY A 547 -25.54 24.02 3.27
C GLY A 547 -24.63 25.02 3.95
N GLU A 548 -24.82 25.27 5.25
CA GLU A 548 -23.99 26.19 6.05
C GLU A 548 -23.01 25.43 6.95
N SER A 549 -21.83 26.01 7.16
CA SER A 549 -20.78 25.42 7.99
C SER A 549 -20.79 25.99 9.40
N ILE A 550 -20.74 25.12 10.41
CA ILE A 550 -20.64 25.57 11.82
C ILE A 550 -19.25 26.12 12.16
N LEU A 551 -18.21 25.70 11.44
CA LEU A 551 -16.85 26.21 11.63
C LEU A 551 -16.64 27.52 10.85
N GLY A 552 -17.27 27.65 9.69
CA GLY A 552 -17.08 28.76 8.77
C GLY A 552 -15.73 28.73 8.03
N VAL A 553 -15.59 29.63 7.05
CA VAL A 553 -14.41 29.71 6.17
C VAL A 553 -13.15 30.14 6.92
N GLY A 554 -12.04 29.45 6.69
CA GLY A 554 -10.72 29.78 7.25
C GLY A 554 -10.50 29.29 8.67
N ASN A 555 -11.46 28.55 9.23
CA ASN A 555 -11.40 28.01 10.58
C ASN A 555 -11.26 26.49 10.56
N VAL A 556 -10.60 25.97 11.58
CA VAL A 556 -10.44 24.54 11.85
C VAL A 556 -10.64 24.28 13.33
N HIS A 557 -10.91 23.03 13.69
CA HIS A 557 -11.04 22.64 15.08
C HIS A 557 -10.18 21.41 15.37
N THR A 558 -9.28 21.53 16.35
CA THR A 558 -8.48 20.42 16.88
C THR A 558 -8.07 20.69 18.33
N THR A 559 -8.03 19.63 19.14
CA THR A 559 -7.59 19.67 20.53
C THR A 559 -6.07 19.68 20.68
N ARG A 560 -5.32 19.35 19.62
CA ARG A 560 -3.84 19.24 19.67
C ARG A 560 -3.13 20.55 19.99
N PHE A 561 -3.72 21.66 19.55
CA PHE A 561 -3.13 23.00 19.64
C PHE A 561 -4.08 23.93 20.40
N PRO A 562 -3.56 24.98 21.05
CA PRO A 562 -4.41 25.96 21.71
C PRO A 562 -5.38 26.65 20.73
N TYR A 563 -6.60 26.92 21.19
CA TYR A 563 -7.56 27.72 20.43
C TYR A 563 -7.12 29.19 20.31
N GLY A 564 -7.62 29.88 19.30
CA GLY A 564 -7.25 31.27 18.96
C GLY A 564 -5.86 31.41 18.32
N LYS A 565 -5.19 30.29 18.01
CA LYS A 565 -3.90 30.28 17.31
C LYS A 565 -4.08 29.97 15.83
N LYS A 566 -3.22 30.56 15.00
CA LYS A 566 -3.15 30.24 13.58
C LYS A 566 -2.25 29.03 13.38
N ILE A 567 -2.74 28.04 12.66
CA ILE A 567 -2.03 26.80 12.37
C ILE A 567 -1.64 26.78 10.90
N LEU A 568 -0.43 26.30 10.60
CA LEU A 568 0.07 26.13 9.25
C LEU A 568 -0.11 24.69 8.82
N GLY A 569 -0.88 24.43 7.76
CA GLY A 569 -1.12 23.09 7.23
C GLY A 569 -0.46 22.84 5.86
N SER A 570 -0.06 21.60 5.59
CA SER A 570 0.31 21.17 4.23
C SER A 570 0.12 19.67 4.00
N ARG A 571 -0.49 19.24 2.89
CA ARG A 571 -0.57 17.82 2.51
C ARG A 571 0.61 17.42 1.61
N SER A 572 1.20 16.25 1.86
CA SER A 572 2.20 15.66 0.96
C SER A 572 1.56 14.83 -0.16
N PRO A 573 2.09 14.87 -1.41
CA PRO A 573 3.24 15.68 -1.83
C PRO A 573 2.89 17.17 -1.90
N HIS A 574 3.76 18.01 -1.37
CA HIS A 574 3.62 19.46 -1.42
C HIS A 574 4.33 19.97 -2.67
N VAL A 575 3.58 20.53 -3.62
CA VAL A 575 4.10 20.81 -4.98
C VAL A 575 4.30 22.29 -5.27
N CYS A 576 3.55 23.19 -4.63
CA CYS A 576 3.61 24.63 -4.88
C CYS A 576 3.22 25.46 -3.65
N VAL A 577 3.58 26.75 -3.68
CA VAL A 577 3.33 27.71 -2.59
C VAL A 577 1.84 27.90 -2.30
N SER A 578 0.98 27.79 -3.32
CA SER A 578 -0.47 27.88 -3.16
C SER A 578 -1.06 26.76 -2.30
N ASN A 579 -0.30 25.70 -2.00
CA ASN A 579 -0.77 24.57 -1.20
C ASN A 579 -0.51 24.74 0.31
N ILE A 580 0.01 25.89 0.73
CA ILE A 580 0.12 26.25 2.16
C ILE A 580 -1.28 26.59 2.65
N LEU A 581 -1.71 25.91 3.71
CA LEU A 581 -2.93 26.24 4.44
C LEU A 581 -2.56 27.08 5.67
N LEU A 582 -3.29 28.17 5.90
CA LEU A 582 -3.25 28.93 7.15
C LEU A 582 -4.68 29.05 7.66
N SER A 583 -4.96 28.48 8.83
CA SER A 583 -6.30 28.44 9.40
C SER A 583 -6.28 28.82 10.88
N ASN A 584 -7.36 29.40 11.38
CA ASN A 584 -7.50 29.70 12.80
C ASN A 584 -8.08 28.46 13.52
N ASN A 585 -7.43 28.04 14.60
CA ASN A 585 -7.98 27.00 15.46
C ASN A 585 -9.07 27.58 16.36
N VAL A 586 -10.29 27.10 16.24
CA VAL A 586 -11.45 27.58 16.99
C VAL A 586 -12.03 26.47 17.85
N GLU A 587 -12.54 26.85 19.02
CA GLU A 587 -13.29 25.94 19.89
C GLU A 587 -14.67 25.65 19.28
N CYS A 588 -15.19 24.43 19.44
CA CYS A 588 -16.49 24.06 18.91
C CYS A 588 -17.17 23.01 19.80
N ALA A 589 -17.94 23.47 20.78
CA ALA A 589 -18.60 22.61 21.75
C ALA A 589 -19.51 21.53 21.14
N LEU A 590 -20.09 21.77 19.96
CA LEU A 590 -20.90 20.78 19.25
C LEU A 590 -20.05 19.60 18.73
N ILE A 591 -18.85 19.89 18.22
CA ILE A 591 -17.92 18.86 17.78
C ILE A 591 -17.43 18.07 19.01
N ASP A 592 -17.02 18.76 20.06
CA ASP A 592 -16.53 18.14 21.30
C ASP A 592 -17.60 17.26 21.98
N LYS A 593 -18.88 17.62 21.84
CA LYS A 593 -20.01 16.87 22.41
C LYS A 593 -20.28 15.56 21.67
N TYR A 594 -20.33 15.61 20.34
CA TYR A 594 -20.82 14.48 19.53
C TYR A 594 -19.72 13.62 18.92
N PHE A 595 -18.46 14.07 18.90
CA PHE A 595 -17.36 13.32 18.28
C PHE A 595 -16.27 13.01 19.30
N ASN A 596 -15.92 11.74 19.43
CA ASN A 596 -14.87 11.28 20.35
C ASN A 596 -13.50 11.40 19.69
N LEU A 597 -13.09 12.63 19.35
CA LEU A 597 -11.86 12.89 18.61
C LEU A 597 -10.60 12.78 19.48
N THR A 598 -9.48 12.52 18.82
CA THR A 598 -8.15 12.54 19.46
C THR A 598 -7.34 13.70 18.90
N ASP A 599 -6.22 14.02 19.57
CA ASP A 599 -5.26 15.05 19.10
C ASP A 599 -4.69 14.78 17.69
N GLU A 600 -4.91 13.58 17.14
CA GLU A 600 -4.45 13.21 15.79
C GLU A 600 -5.51 13.45 14.70
N ILE A 601 -6.58 14.17 15.02
CA ILE A 601 -7.67 14.52 14.12
C ILE A 601 -7.86 16.04 14.11
N ILE A 602 -8.15 16.57 12.93
CA ILE A 602 -8.51 17.98 12.71
C ILE A 602 -9.79 18.07 11.89
N CYS A 603 -10.77 18.78 12.42
CA CYS A 603 -11.98 19.14 11.71
C CYS A 603 -11.71 20.34 10.81
N ILE A 604 -12.12 20.24 9.54
CA ILE A 604 -11.94 21.30 8.55
C ILE A 604 -13.26 21.65 7.89
N ASN A 605 -13.38 22.91 7.47
CA ASN A 605 -14.47 23.37 6.63
C ASN A 605 -14.13 23.20 5.15
N SER A 606 -15.02 22.56 4.40
CA SER A 606 -14.95 22.43 2.94
C SER A 606 -16.17 23.02 2.22
N ILE A 607 -17.05 23.70 2.96
CA ILE A 607 -18.20 24.43 2.42
C ILE A 607 -17.76 25.87 2.13
N GLY A 608 -17.89 26.31 0.88
CA GLY A 608 -17.51 27.67 0.47
C GLY A 608 -16.02 27.98 0.59
N GLU A 609 -15.17 26.96 0.76
CA GLU A 609 -13.73 27.10 0.99
C GLU A 609 -12.93 26.16 0.11
N ASN A 610 -11.94 26.71 -0.60
CA ASN A 610 -11.09 25.99 -1.54
C ASN A 610 -10.00 25.14 -0.84
N ILE A 611 -10.34 24.49 0.28
CA ILE A 611 -9.38 23.74 1.09
C ILE A 611 -8.94 22.43 0.43
N LEU A 612 -9.84 21.76 -0.30
CA LEU A 612 -9.57 20.44 -0.88
C LEU A 612 -8.54 20.54 -2.01
N GLU A 613 -8.70 21.49 -2.94
CA GLU A 613 -7.70 21.74 -3.99
C GLU A 613 -6.41 22.31 -3.40
N ARG A 614 -6.50 23.24 -2.45
CA ARG A 614 -5.33 23.81 -1.74
C ARG A 614 -4.49 22.72 -1.07
N LEU A 615 -5.14 21.72 -0.49
CA LEU A 615 -4.48 20.53 0.04
C LEU A 615 -4.24 19.45 -1.03
N ASN A 616 -3.98 19.85 -2.28
CA ASN A 616 -3.57 19.00 -3.40
C ASN A 616 -4.59 17.88 -3.73
N GLY A 617 -5.85 18.28 -3.97
CA GLY A 617 -6.94 17.37 -4.31
C GLY A 617 -7.27 16.43 -3.16
N ALA A 618 -7.42 17.00 -1.95
CA ALA A 618 -7.66 16.24 -0.75
C ALA A 618 -9.03 15.54 -0.74
N ASP A 619 -9.03 14.31 -0.26
CA ASP A 619 -10.18 13.42 -0.07
C ASP A 619 -10.09 12.72 1.29
N TRP A 620 -11.21 12.22 1.82
CA TRP A 620 -11.28 11.60 3.16
C TRP A 620 -10.76 10.15 3.19
N ILE A 621 -10.51 9.53 2.02
CA ILE A 621 -10.28 8.09 1.85
C ILE A 621 -8.79 7.67 1.79
N LYS A 622 -7.88 8.51 1.25
CA LYS A 622 -6.61 7.98 0.70
C LYS A 622 -5.66 7.41 1.77
N SER A 623 -5.34 6.13 1.55
CA SER A 623 -4.48 5.28 2.35
C SER A 623 -3.04 5.28 1.84
N LYS A 624 -2.10 5.91 2.56
CA LYS A 624 -0.74 5.41 2.91
C LYS A 624 0.13 6.52 3.52
N SER A 625 0.00 7.74 3.02
CA SER A 625 0.22 8.96 3.77
C SER A 625 -1.17 9.34 4.24
N ALA A 626 -1.45 9.35 5.53
CA ALA A 626 -2.72 9.93 5.94
C ALA A 626 -2.81 11.35 5.34
N LEU A 627 -4.03 11.77 5.04
CA LEU A 627 -4.45 13.16 5.25
C LEU A 627 -3.75 13.61 6.53
N ARG A 628 -2.61 14.26 6.37
CA ARG A 628 -1.75 14.69 7.45
C ARG A 628 -1.25 16.00 6.94
N SER A 629 -1.95 17.05 7.33
CA SER A 629 -1.30 18.35 7.34
C SER A 629 -0.11 18.21 8.29
N ASN A 630 1.08 18.59 7.84
CA ASN A 630 2.06 19.10 8.81
C ASN A 630 1.37 20.33 9.38
N LEU A 631 0.87 20.22 10.61
CA LEU A 631 0.34 21.31 11.41
C LEU A 631 1.40 21.75 12.41
#